data_AF-A0A7U9WSU6-F1
#
_entry.id   AF-A0A7U9WSU6-F1
#
_cell.length_a   1.000
_cell.length_b   1.000
_cell.length_c   1.000
_cell.angle_alpha   90.00
_cell.angle_beta   90.00
_cell.angle_gamma   90.00
#
_symmetry.space_group_name_H-M   'P 1'
#
loop_
_entity.id
_entity.type
_entity.pdbx_description
1 polymer ?
#
loop_
_entity_poly.entity_id
_entity_poly.type
_entity_poly.pdbx_seq_one_letter_code
_entity_poly.pdbx_strand_id
1 'polypeptide(L)' 'MKKKLIIVFAVITAVLLLIPVRKVYEDGGTQTYTSLTYKVIVWKQIDGKSGTEFYLFPNNFRQLDYYE' A
#
# COMPACT_ATOMS: atom_id res chain seq x y z
N MET A 1 -6.64 14.10 -32.05
CA MET A 1 -5.33 14.00 -31.34
C MET A 1 -5.46 14.30 -29.84
N LYS A 2 -6.08 15.42 -29.44
CA LYS A 2 -6.27 15.81 -28.02
C LYS A 2 -6.92 14.72 -27.13
N LYS A 3 -8.00 14.08 -27.60
CA LYS A 3 -8.69 13.00 -26.85
C LYS A 3 -7.79 11.78 -26.58
N LYS A 4 -6.94 11.40 -27.53
CA LYS A 4 -5.99 10.28 -27.36
C LYS A 4 -4.93 10.61 -26.31
N LEU A 5 -4.43 11.85 -26.30
CA LEU A 5 -3.46 12.32 -25.31
C LEU A 5 -4.04 12.31 -23.89
N ILE A 6 -5.30 12.74 -23.73
CA ILE A 6 -6.00 12.71 -22.43
C ILE A 6 -6.11 11.27 -21.91
N ILE A 7 -6.49 10.33 -22.77
CA ILE A 7 -6.59 8.91 -22.39
C ILE A 7 -5.22 8.38 -21.95
N VAL A 8 -4.17 8.68 -22.71
CA VAL A 8 -2.80 8.27 -22.35
C VAL A 8 -2.40 8.84 -20.99
N PHE A 9 -2.65 10.12 -20.76
CA PHE A 9 -2.33 10.76 -19.49
C PHE A 9 -3.12 10.15 -18.33
N ALA A 10 -4.42 9.91 -18.52
CA ALA A 10 -5.28 9.28 -17.51
C ALA A 10 -4.80 7.86 -17.15
N VAL A 11 -4.40 7.06 -18.14
CA VAL A 11 -3.85 5.72 -17.92
C VAL A 11 -2.54 5.79 -17.13
N ILE A 12 -1.63 6.69 -17.49
CA ILE A 12 -0.36 6.88 -16.77
C ILE A 12 -0.63 7.27 -15.31
N THR A 13 -1.50 8.25 -15.07
CA THR A 13 -1.89 8.65 -13.71
C THR A 13 -2.51 7.49 -12.93
N ALA A 14 -3.40 6.72 -13.56
CA ALA A 14 -4.01 5.56 -12.91
C ALA A 14 -2.97 4.51 -12.51
N VAL A 15 -1.99 4.22 -13.38
CA VAL A 15 -0.90 3.27 -13.07
C VAL A 15 -0.03 3.78 -11.92
N LEU A 16 0.31 5.08 -11.90
CA LEU A 16 1.09 5.67 -10.82
C LEU A 16 0.38 5.58 -9.46
N LEU A 17 -0.95 5.70 -9.43
CA LEU A 17 -1.75 5.56 -8.21
C LEU A 17 -1.80 4.11 -7.66
N LEU A 18 -1.49 3.12 -8.50
CA LEU A 18 -1.41 1.71 -8.09
C LEU A 18 -0.05 1.31 -7.53
N ILE A 19 0.97 2.17 -7.63
CA ILE A 19 2.28 1.92 -7.05
C ILE A 19 2.19 2.10 -5.53
N PRO A 20 2.54 1.09 -4.73
CA PRO A 20 2.42 1.17 -3.28
C PRO A 20 3.51 2.06 -2.68
N VAL A 21 3.12 2.85 -1.68
CA VAL A 21 4.04 3.63 -0.84
C VAL A 21 4.52 2.74 0.32
N ARG A 22 5.84 2.63 0.46
CA ARG A 22 6.49 1.87 1.54
C ARG A 22 6.66 2.74 2.79
N LYS A 23 6.33 2.20 3.95
CA LYS A 23 6.65 2.76 5.27
C LYS A 23 7.24 1.67 6.16
N VAL A 24 8.27 1.99 6.91
CA VAL A 24 8.95 1.10 7.87
C VAL A 24 8.70 1.61 9.28
N TYR A 25 8.51 0.72 10.23
CA TYR A 25 8.19 1.01 11.62
C TYR A 25 9.36 0.61 12.54
N GLU A 26 9.48 1.30 13.67
CA GLU A 26 10.55 1.12 14.66
C GLU A 26 10.24 0.02 15.70
N ASP A 27 9.36 -0.92 15.34
CA ASP A 27 8.87 -2.01 16.20
C ASP A 27 9.68 -3.32 16.04
N GLY A 28 10.80 -3.26 15.30
CA GLY A 28 11.56 -4.43 14.82
C GLY A 28 11.69 -4.48 13.30
N GLY A 29 10.98 -3.59 12.60
CA GLY A 29 11.10 -3.40 11.16
C GLY A 29 9.88 -3.88 10.39
N THR A 30 8.69 -3.79 10.99
CA THR A 30 7.42 -3.98 10.27
C THR A 30 7.36 -3.00 9.10
N GLN A 31 6.79 -3.44 7.98
CA GLN A 31 6.71 -2.63 6.77
C GLN A 31 5.31 -2.68 6.19
N THR A 32 4.78 -1.53 5.80
CA THR A 32 3.53 -1.44 5.05
C THR A 32 3.80 -0.96 3.64
N TYR A 33 3.18 -1.61 2.67
CA TYR A 33 3.15 -1.22 1.26
C TYR A 33 1.72 -0.86 0.91
N THR A 34 1.38 0.43 0.89
CA THR A 34 0.01 0.91 0.71
C THR A 34 -0.16 1.50 -0.68
N SER A 35 -1.00 0.89 -1.52
CA SER A 35 -1.45 1.46 -2.80
C SER A 35 -2.90 1.95 -2.68
N LEU A 36 -3.45 2.46 -3.78
CA LEU A 36 -4.87 2.80 -3.85
C LEU A 36 -5.80 1.59 -3.63
N THR A 37 -5.44 0.42 -4.15
CA THR A 37 -6.34 -0.76 -4.20
C THR A 37 -6.01 -1.85 -3.20
N TYR A 38 -4.81 -1.83 -2.62
CA TYR A 38 -4.39 -2.83 -1.65
C TYR A 38 -3.38 -2.27 -0.64
N LYS A 39 -3.18 -3.02 0.44
CA LYS A 39 -2.09 -2.86 1.38
C LYS A 39 -1.47 -4.22 1.66
N VAL A 40 -0.15 -4.28 1.66
CA VAL A 40 0.61 -5.42 2.20
C VAL A 40 1.26 -4.98 3.50
N ILE A 41 1.14 -5.79 4.54
CA ILE A 41 1.85 -5.59 5.81
C ILE A 41 2.80 -6.75 5.99
N VAL A 42 4.08 -6.46 6.16
CA VAL A 42 5.11 -7.44 6.50
C VAL A 42 5.49 -7.17 7.95
N TRP A 43 4.95 -7.97 8.86
CA TRP A 43 5.19 -7.89 10.29
C TRP A 43 6.57 -8.45 10.62
N LYS A 44 7.34 -7.67 11.38
CA LYS A 44 8.66 -8.07 11.89
C LYS A 44 8.89 -7.49 13.28
N GLN A 45 7.94 -7.68 14.18
CA GLN A 45 8.05 -7.17 15.53
C GLN A 45 9.10 -7.96 16.33
N ILE A 46 9.86 -7.29 17.21
CA ILE A 46 10.93 -7.94 18.00
C ILE A 46 10.35 -9.02 18.92
N ASP A 47 9.26 -8.70 19.63
CA ASP A 47 8.60 -9.59 20.60
C ASP A 47 7.12 -9.83 20.25
N GLY A 48 6.76 -9.72 18.97
CA GLY A 48 5.36 -9.63 18.56
C GLY A 48 5.02 -10.43 17.31
N LYS A 49 4.13 -9.86 16.51
CA LYS A 49 3.60 -10.47 15.29
C LYS A 49 4.69 -10.58 14.23
N SER A 50 4.68 -11.70 13.51
CA SER A 50 5.55 -11.96 12.36
C SER A 50 4.73 -12.61 11.26
N GLY A 51 4.96 -12.20 10.01
CA GLY A 51 4.23 -12.72 8.86
C GLY A 51 3.89 -11.67 7.82
N THR A 52 3.11 -12.04 6.81
CA THR A 52 2.64 -11.13 5.77
C THR A 52 1.13 -11.16 5.69
N GLU A 53 0.51 -9.99 5.68
CA GLU A 53 -0.93 -9.83 5.53
C GLU A 53 -1.26 -8.95 4.33
N PHE A 54 -2.40 -9.24 3.70
CA PHE A 54 -2.86 -8.56 2.50
C PHE A 54 -4.28 -8.06 2.70
N TYR A 55 -4.49 -6.78 2.42
CA TYR A 55 -5.77 -6.10 2.58
C TYR A 55 -6.17 -5.41 1.28
N LEU A 56 -7.41 -5.61 0.86
CA LEU A 56 -7.99 -4.94 -0.29
C LEU A 56 -8.72 -3.66 0.12
N PHE A 57 -8.91 -2.76 -0.84
CA PHE A 57 -9.82 -1.62 -0.71
C PHE A 57 -11.23 -2.07 -0.26
N PRO A 58 -11.90 -1.34 0.65
CA PRO A 58 -11.51 -0.06 1.26
C PRO A 58 -10.68 -0.19 2.54
N ASN A 59 -10.38 -1.42 2.96
CA ASN A 59 -9.73 -1.66 4.25
C ASN A 59 -8.22 -1.38 4.24
N ASN A 60 -7.60 -1.04 3.11
CA ASN A 60 -6.17 -0.76 2.96
C ASN A 60 -5.72 0.59 3.58
N PHE A 61 -6.62 1.54 3.81
CA PHE A 61 -6.28 2.89 4.30
C PHE A 61 -6.29 3.05 5.82
N ARG A 62 -6.49 1.97 6.59
CA ARG A 62 -6.43 2.03 8.06
C ARG A 62 -5.00 2.27 8.54
N GLN A 63 -4.84 2.80 9.75
CA GLN A 63 -3.53 2.89 10.41
C GLN A 63 -3.03 1.49 10.80
N LEU A 64 -1.72 1.35 11.06
CA LEU A 64 -1.11 0.05 11.35
C LEU A 64 -1.77 -0.63 12.56
N ASP A 65 -2.03 0.15 13.61
CA ASP A 65 -2.60 -0.28 14.90
C ASP A 65 -4.00 -0.92 14.77
N TYR A 66 -4.70 -0.73 13.64
CA TYR A 66 -5.98 -1.40 13.37
C TYR A 66 -5.81 -2.90 13.08
N TYR A 67 -4.62 -3.33 12.63
CA TYR A 67 -4.34 -4.69 12.18
C TYR A 67 -3.47 -5.49 13.16
N GLU A 68 -2.95 -4.83 14.19
CA GLU A 68 -2.32 -5.49 15.34
C GLU A 68 -3.36 -6.27 16.14
#